data_AF-A0A7Y2TDJ0-F1
#
_entry.id   AF-A0A7Y2TDJ0-F1
#
_cell.length_a   1.000
_cell.length_b   1.000
_cell.length_c   1.000
_cell.angle_alpha   90.00
_cell.angle_beta   90.00
_cell.angle_gamma   90.00
#
_symmetry.space_group_name_H-M   'P 1'
#
loop_
_entity.id
_entity.type
_entity.pdbx_description
1 polymer ?
#
loop_
_entity_poly.entity_id
_entity_poly.type
_entity_poly.pdbx_seq_one_letter_code
_entity_poly.pdbx_strand_id
1 'polypeptide(L)'
;MSEHSTGPIKGLPENAYKELKPGEKYSPIMSPQKTYPEISAYSVIWGLVMAVLFSAAAAYLGLKIGQVFEAAIPIAIIAVGVSTLTKRKNALGENVIIQSIGQNSGLIVAGAIFTIPALYILNLDAHFFQIFLASMFGGILGILFLIPFRKYFVSEMHGKFPFPEATATTEVLVAGEKGGRQAIVLV
;
A
#
# COMPACT_ATOMS: atom_id res chain seq x y z
N MET A 1 22.46 -18.27 17.46
CA MET A 1 21.50 -19.29 17.02
C MET A 1 20.11 -18.74 17.32
N SER A 2 19.54 -17.93 16.43
CA SER A 2 18.26 -17.24 16.66
C SER A 2 17.13 -18.13 16.19
N GLU A 3 16.26 -18.51 17.13
CA GLU A 3 15.05 -19.28 16.91
C GLU A 3 14.24 -18.69 15.74
N HIS A 4 14.14 -19.43 14.65
CA HIS A 4 13.17 -19.16 13.61
C HIS A 4 11.79 -19.41 14.21
N SER A 5 11.09 -18.34 14.57
CA SER A 5 9.74 -18.36 15.11
C SER A 5 8.74 -18.84 14.06
N THR A 6 8.66 -20.16 13.89
CA THR A 6 7.58 -20.88 13.20
C THR A 6 6.32 -20.92 14.06
N GLY A 7 5.87 -19.75 14.54
CA GLY A 7 4.60 -19.59 15.25
C GLY A 7 3.52 -19.03 14.34
N PRO A 8 2.22 -19.26 14.64
CA PRO A 8 1.14 -18.51 14.01
C PRO A 8 1.38 -17.01 14.21
N ILE A 9 1.08 -16.18 13.20
CA ILE A 9 1.29 -14.73 13.25
C ILE A 9 0.49 -14.16 14.42
N LYS A 10 1.15 -13.87 15.55
CA LYS A 10 0.50 -13.36 16.77
C LYS A 10 0.34 -11.85 16.79
N GLY A 11 0.92 -11.14 15.81
CA GLY A 11 0.85 -9.68 15.67
C GLY A 11 2.20 -9.10 15.24
N LEU A 12 2.28 -7.77 15.14
CA LEU A 12 3.55 -7.08 15.00
C LEU A 12 4.34 -7.16 16.33
N PRO A 13 5.67 -7.38 16.28
CA PRO A 13 6.50 -7.39 17.48
C PRO A 13 6.62 -5.98 18.08
N GLU A 14 6.85 -5.86 19.40
CA GLU A 14 6.92 -4.54 20.06
C GLU A 14 8.01 -3.62 19.51
N ASN A 15 9.09 -4.20 18.98
CA ASN A 15 10.18 -3.47 18.34
C ASN A 15 9.86 -2.99 16.91
N ALA A 16 8.63 -3.24 16.42
CA ALA A 16 8.10 -2.59 15.22
C ALA A 16 7.76 -1.11 15.45
N TYR A 17 7.44 -0.70 16.68
CA TYR A 17 6.90 0.63 16.99
C TYR A 17 7.91 1.56 17.67
N LYS A 18 9.13 1.10 17.93
CA LYS A 18 10.15 1.82 18.70
C LYS A 18 11.48 1.81 17.98
N GLU A 19 12.32 2.80 18.26
CA GLU A 19 13.70 2.82 17.80
C GLU A 19 14.45 1.58 18.30
N LEU A 20 15.24 0.97 17.41
CA LEU A 20 16.05 -0.19 17.75
C LEU A 20 17.17 0.22 18.70
N LYS A 21 17.32 -0.52 19.81
CA LYS A 21 18.46 -0.33 20.70
C LYS A 21 19.76 -0.73 19.98
N PRO A 22 20.93 -0.22 20.40
CA PRO A 22 22.20 -0.63 19.82
C PRO A 22 22.37 -2.16 19.86
N GLY A 23 22.44 -2.80 18.68
CA GLY A 23 22.57 -4.26 18.53
C GLY A 23 21.26 -5.02 18.37
N GLU A 24 20.10 -4.37 18.51
CA GLU A 24 18.79 -4.98 18.24
C GLU A 24 18.51 -5.05 16.73
N LYS A 25 18.07 -6.21 16.24
CA LYS A 25 17.70 -6.41 14.84
C LYS A 25 16.20 -6.65 14.72
N TYR A 26 15.55 -5.85 13.88
CA TYR A 26 14.16 -6.08 13.52
C TYR A 26 14.03 -7.31 12.61
N SER A 27 13.16 -8.25 12.95
CA SER A 27 12.80 -9.39 12.11
C SER A 27 11.41 -9.14 11.50
N PRO A 28 11.30 -8.98 10.17
CA PRO A 28 10.01 -8.79 9.51
C PRO A 28 9.08 -10.00 9.67
N ILE A 29 7.76 -9.76 9.66
CA ILE A 29 6.73 -10.82 9.70
C ILE A 29 6.85 -11.76 8.50
N MET A 30 7.14 -11.20 7.32
CA MET A 30 7.46 -11.97 6.12
C MET A 30 8.98 -12.10 6.02
N SER A 31 9.50 -13.28 6.31
CA SER A 31 10.94 -13.56 6.32
C SER A 31 11.50 -13.53 4.90
N PRO A 32 12.60 -12.79 4.62
CA PRO A 32 13.23 -12.78 3.30
C PRO A 32 13.73 -14.14 2.82
N GLN A 33 13.88 -15.11 3.73
CA GLN A 33 14.38 -16.46 3.44
C GLN A 33 13.27 -17.43 3.00
N LYS A 34 12.00 -17.02 3.07
CA LYS A 34 10.85 -17.85 2.68
C LYS A 34 10.19 -17.29 1.43
N THR A 35 9.78 -18.18 0.53
CA THR A 35 8.97 -17.83 -0.64
C THR A 35 7.50 -17.73 -0.25
N TYR A 36 6.92 -16.55 -0.42
CA TYR A 36 5.49 -16.29 -0.23
C TYR A 36 4.80 -16.14 -1.59
N PRO A 37 3.52 -16.51 -1.71
CA PRO A 37 2.71 -16.14 -2.86
C PRO A 37 2.40 -14.64 -2.78
N GLU A 38 3.28 -13.80 -3.29
CA GLU A 38 3.08 -12.34 -3.33
C GLU A 38 2.43 -11.94 -4.65
N ILE A 39 3.11 -12.25 -5.76
CA ILE A 39 2.65 -11.94 -7.12
C ILE A 39 1.96 -13.17 -7.70
N SER A 40 0.64 -13.20 -7.61
CA SER A 40 -0.23 -14.19 -8.24
C SER A 40 -1.21 -13.52 -9.20
N ALA A 41 -1.75 -14.27 -10.17
CA ALA A 41 -2.83 -13.76 -11.03
C ALA A 41 -4.01 -13.20 -10.21
N TYR A 42 -4.32 -13.82 -9.07
CA TYR A 42 -5.33 -13.34 -8.13
C TYR A 42 -4.98 -11.95 -7.57
N SER A 43 -3.77 -11.78 -7.03
CA SER A 43 -3.33 -10.50 -6.44
C SER A 43 -3.28 -9.36 -7.46
N VAL A 44 -2.84 -9.65 -8.69
CA VAL A 44 -2.73 -8.66 -9.76
C VAL A 44 -4.12 -8.26 -10.27
N ILE A 45 -5.01 -9.22 -10.50
CA ILE A 45 -6.37 -8.94 -10.97
C ILE A 45 -7.13 -8.10 -9.94
N TRP A 46 -7.13 -8.52 -8.67
CA TRP A 46 -7.81 -7.76 -7.62
C TRP A 46 -7.17 -6.40 -7.38
N GLY A 47 -5.84 -6.30 -7.43
CA GLY A 47 -5.13 -5.03 -7.36
C GLY A 47 -5.55 -4.07 -8.47
N LEU A 48 -5.62 -4.54 -9.72
CA LEU A 48 -6.05 -3.72 -10.86
C LEU A 48 -7.51 -3.29 -10.76
N VAL A 49 -8.40 -4.18 -10.31
CA VAL A 49 -9.82 -3.84 -10.07
C VAL A 49 -9.93 -2.73 -9.03
N MET A 50 -9.22 -2.84 -7.91
CA MET A 50 -9.19 -1.79 -6.87
C MET A 50 -8.60 -0.50 -7.41
N ALA A 51 -7.50 -0.58 -8.17
CA ALA A 51 -6.86 0.60 -8.74
C ALA A 51 -7.81 1.37 -9.66
N VAL A 52 -8.56 0.69 -10.54
CA VAL A 52 -9.53 1.35 -11.43
C VAL A 52 -10.68 1.96 -10.62
N LEU A 53 -11.27 1.20 -9.71
CA LEU A 53 -12.41 1.63 -8.88
C LEU A 53 -12.05 2.87 -8.04
N PHE A 54 -10.95 2.81 -7.30
CA PHE A 54 -10.50 3.89 -6.44
C PHE A 54 -9.92 5.07 -7.24
N SER A 55 -9.37 4.85 -8.44
CA SER A 55 -8.99 5.96 -9.32
C SER A 55 -10.21 6.77 -9.73
N ALA A 56 -11.28 6.10 -10.16
CA ALA A 56 -12.51 6.78 -10.55
C ALA A 56 -13.13 7.54 -9.37
N ALA A 57 -13.19 6.91 -8.18
CA ALA A 57 -13.70 7.53 -6.98
C ALA A 57 -12.85 8.74 -6.55
N ALA A 58 -11.53 8.61 -6.51
CA ALA A 58 -10.61 9.69 -6.14
C ALA A 58 -10.67 10.84 -7.14
N ALA A 59 -10.77 10.56 -8.44
CA ALA A 59 -10.85 11.61 -9.47
C ALA A 59 -12.16 12.39 -9.36
N TYR A 60 -13.28 11.68 -9.15
CA TYR A 60 -14.58 12.32 -8.97
C TYR A 60 -14.62 13.19 -7.72
N LEU A 61 -14.18 12.68 -6.58
CA LEU A 61 -14.18 13.44 -5.32
C LEU A 61 -13.17 14.59 -5.37
N GLY A 62 -11.98 14.36 -5.92
CA GLY A 62 -10.95 15.38 -6.10
C GLY A 62 -11.39 16.54 -6.99
N LEU A 63 -12.01 16.23 -8.14
CA LEU A 63 -12.47 17.28 -9.07
C LEU A 63 -13.75 17.98 -8.59
N LYS A 64 -14.67 17.26 -7.93
CA LYS A 64 -15.98 17.82 -7.56
C LYS A 64 -16.00 18.44 -6.16
N ILE A 65 -15.33 17.82 -5.21
CA ILE A 65 -15.34 18.20 -3.78
C ILE A 65 -14.03 18.88 -3.38
N GLY A 66 -12.97 18.76 -4.20
CA GLY A 66 -11.66 19.36 -3.91
C GLY A 66 -10.86 18.59 -2.86
N GLN A 67 -11.37 17.46 -2.37
CA GLN A 67 -10.73 16.62 -1.37
C GLN A 67 -10.65 15.17 -1.84
N VAL A 68 -9.47 14.58 -1.68
CA VAL A 68 -9.22 13.15 -1.91
C VAL A 68 -9.23 12.44 -0.54
N PHE A 69 -9.74 11.22 -0.50
CA PHE A 69 -9.77 10.41 0.73
C PHE A 69 -8.72 9.30 0.66
N GLU A 70 -8.29 8.82 1.83
CA GLU A 70 -7.25 7.80 1.94
C GLU A 70 -7.81 6.42 1.53
N ALA A 71 -7.18 5.82 0.51
CA ALA A 71 -7.65 4.59 -0.11
C ALA A 71 -6.94 3.34 0.43
N ALA A 72 -5.74 3.47 1.02
CA ALA A 72 -4.94 2.33 1.42
C ALA A 72 -5.64 1.42 2.46
N ILE A 73 -6.25 2.02 3.49
CA ILE A 73 -6.96 1.27 4.55
C ILE A 73 -8.21 0.57 3.99
N PRO A 74 -9.14 1.25 3.29
CA PRO A 74 -10.29 0.58 2.67
C PRO A 74 -9.89 -0.57 1.75
N ILE A 75 -8.88 -0.38 0.91
CA ILE A 75 -8.41 -1.41 -0.02
C ILE A 75 -7.84 -2.61 0.75
N ALA A 76 -7.08 -2.37 1.84
CA ALA A 76 -6.58 -3.44 2.70
C ALA A 76 -7.72 -4.26 3.32
N ILE A 77 -8.76 -3.59 3.85
CA ILE A 77 -9.94 -4.26 4.41
C ILE A 77 -10.63 -5.11 3.34
N ILE A 78 -10.83 -4.57 2.15
CA ILE A 78 -11.46 -5.31 1.05
C ILE A 78 -10.60 -6.49 0.61
N ALA A 79 -9.27 -6.32 0.48
CA ALA A 79 -8.35 -7.40 0.13
C ALA A 79 -8.41 -8.56 1.15
N VAL A 80 -8.39 -8.22 2.44
CA VAL A 80 -8.58 -9.17 3.54
C VAL A 80 -9.94 -9.85 3.45
N GLY A 81 -11.02 -9.09 3.22
CA GLY A 81 -12.38 -9.63 3.06
C GLY A 81 -12.50 -10.62 1.90
N VAL A 82 -12.01 -10.25 0.72
CA VAL A 82 -12.05 -11.11 -0.48
C VAL A 82 -11.20 -12.37 -0.30
N SER A 83 -9.99 -12.26 0.27
CA SER A 83 -9.14 -13.42 0.55
C SER A 83 -9.76 -14.38 1.59
N THR A 84 -10.48 -13.83 2.57
CA THR A 84 -11.23 -14.60 3.58
C THR A 84 -12.41 -15.33 2.95
N LEU A 85 -13.20 -14.65 2.11
CA LEU A 85 -14.33 -15.25 1.39
C LEU A 85 -13.90 -16.36 0.42
N THR A 86 -12.75 -16.18 -0.22
CA THR A 86 -12.15 -17.17 -1.13
C THR A 86 -11.33 -18.25 -0.42
N LYS A 87 -11.31 -18.25 0.92
CA LYS A 87 -10.62 -19.23 1.79
C LYS A 87 -9.14 -19.44 1.42
N ARG A 88 -8.44 -18.38 0.99
CA ARG A 88 -7.02 -18.47 0.66
C ARG A 88 -6.19 -18.65 1.95
N LYS A 89 -5.16 -19.47 1.88
CA LYS A 89 -4.22 -19.73 2.98
C LYS A 89 -2.94 -18.92 2.75
N ASN A 90 -2.38 -18.29 3.78
CA ASN A 90 -1.19 -17.44 3.68
C ASN A 90 -1.38 -16.25 2.71
N ALA A 91 -2.53 -15.59 2.80
CA ALA A 91 -2.94 -14.55 1.86
C ALA A 91 -2.30 -13.18 2.15
N LEU A 92 -1.58 -13.01 3.26
CA LEU A 92 -0.93 -11.76 3.64
C LEU A 92 -0.11 -11.15 2.50
N GLY A 93 0.73 -11.95 1.82
CA GLY A 93 1.52 -11.48 0.68
C GLY A 93 0.65 -11.01 -0.50
N GLU A 94 -0.36 -11.81 -0.88
CA GLU A 94 -1.31 -11.45 -1.94
C GLU A 94 -2.08 -10.17 -1.60
N ASN A 95 -2.51 -10.01 -0.34
CA ASN A 95 -3.25 -8.85 0.14
C ASN A 95 -2.39 -7.59 0.20
N VAL A 96 -1.12 -7.70 0.57
CA VAL A 96 -0.14 -6.60 0.50
C VAL A 96 0.01 -6.12 -0.95
N ILE A 97 0.09 -7.04 -1.91
CA ILE A 97 0.19 -6.69 -3.34
C ILE A 97 -1.10 -6.05 -3.86
N ILE A 98 -2.28 -6.57 -3.50
CA ILE A 98 -3.57 -5.95 -3.86
C ILE A 98 -3.63 -4.51 -3.33
N GLN A 99 -3.28 -4.31 -2.06
CA GLN A 99 -3.23 -2.98 -1.45
C GLN A 99 -2.17 -2.07 -2.08
N SER A 100 -1.00 -2.59 -2.43
CA SER A 100 0.07 -1.81 -3.07
C SER A 100 -0.29 -1.34 -4.48
N ILE A 101 -0.91 -2.21 -5.28
CA ILE A 101 -1.39 -1.84 -6.62
C ILE A 101 -2.56 -0.86 -6.49
N GLY A 102 -3.52 -1.18 -5.61
CA GLY A 102 -4.72 -0.38 -5.40
C GLY A 102 -4.41 1.04 -4.91
N GLN A 103 -3.58 1.21 -3.87
CA GLN A 103 -3.29 2.52 -3.28
C GLN A 103 -2.63 3.49 -4.27
N ASN A 104 -1.92 2.97 -5.27
CA ASN A 104 -1.27 3.80 -6.29
C ASN A 104 -2.28 4.60 -7.13
N SER A 105 -3.57 4.20 -7.12
CA SER A 105 -4.66 4.99 -7.72
C SER A 105 -4.72 6.42 -7.19
N GLY A 106 -4.59 6.59 -5.87
CA GLY A 106 -4.69 7.90 -5.22
C GLY A 106 -3.55 8.82 -5.64
N LEU A 107 -2.33 8.29 -5.73
CA LEU A 107 -1.12 9.03 -6.10
C LEU A 107 -1.17 9.53 -7.55
N ILE A 108 -1.56 8.65 -8.48
CA ILE A 108 -1.68 8.99 -9.90
C ILE A 108 -2.76 10.04 -10.11
N VAL A 109 -3.93 9.83 -9.48
CA VAL A 109 -5.05 10.78 -9.58
C VAL A 109 -4.68 12.13 -8.99
N ALA A 110 -4.07 12.17 -7.80
CA ALA A 110 -3.65 13.42 -7.17
C ALA A 110 -2.75 14.26 -8.09
N GLY A 111 -1.78 13.63 -8.77
CA GLY A 111 -0.95 14.32 -9.76
C GLY A 111 -1.76 14.87 -10.94
N ALA A 112 -2.70 14.09 -11.46
CA ALA A 112 -3.50 14.45 -12.63
C ALA A 112 -4.56 15.54 -12.34
N ILE A 113 -5.28 15.44 -11.22
CA ILE A 113 -6.40 16.35 -10.89
C ILE A 113 -5.96 17.77 -10.59
N PHE A 114 -4.70 17.99 -10.20
CA PHE A 114 -4.17 19.35 -10.03
C PHE A 114 -3.55 19.89 -11.31
N THR A 115 -2.88 19.02 -12.07
CA THR A 115 -2.14 19.44 -13.27
C THR A 115 -3.06 19.71 -14.45
N ILE A 116 -4.00 18.81 -14.74
CA ILE A 116 -4.85 18.92 -15.95
C ILE A 116 -5.77 20.15 -15.87
N PRO A 117 -6.53 20.40 -14.78
CA PRO A 117 -7.34 21.61 -14.68
C PRO A 117 -6.52 22.90 -14.73
N ALA A 118 -5.31 22.92 -14.15
CA ALA A 118 -4.43 24.08 -14.23
C ALA A 118 -4.02 24.42 -15.67
N LEU A 119 -3.70 23.42 -16.50
CA LEU A 119 -3.41 23.63 -17.92
C LEU A 119 -4.59 24.26 -18.68
N TYR A 120 -5.80 23.76 -18.43
CA TYR A 120 -7.02 24.31 -19.04
C TYR A 120 -7.32 25.74 -18.58
N ILE A 121 -7.14 26.05 -17.29
CA ILE A 121 -7.32 27.41 -16.75
C ILE A 121 -6.35 28.41 -17.40
N LEU A 122 -5.13 27.96 -17.72
CA LEU A 122 -4.10 28.77 -18.37
C LEU A 122 -4.26 28.89 -19.89
N ASN A 123 -5.33 28.32 -20.47
CA ASN A 123 -5.54 28.24 -21.93
C ASN A 123 -4.37 27.61 -22.69
N LEU A 124 -3.70 26.62 -22.07
CA LEU A 124 -2.65 25.85 -22.73
C LEU A 124 -3.27 24.63 -23.42
N ASP A 125 -2.87 24.36 -24.67
CA ASP A 125 -3.30 23.18 -25.41
C ASP A 125 -2.72 21.90 -24.79
N ALA A 126 -3.50 21.26 -23.94
CA ALA A 126 -3.11 20.03 -23.27
C ALA A 126 -3.38 18.83 -24.19
N HIS A 127 -2.45 18.54 -25.11
CA HIS A 127 -2.54 17.35 -25.94
C HIS A 127 -2.43 16.07 -25.10
N PHE A 128 -3.25 15.06 -25.43
CA PHE A 128 -3.26 13.77 -24.73
C PHE A 128 -1.86 13.18 -24.56
N PHE A 129 -1.04 13.18 -25.62
CA PHE A 129 0.32 12.63 -25.56
C PHE A 129 1.25 13.42 -24.62
N GLN A 130 1.09 14.73 -24.48
CA GLN A 130 1.90 15.52 -23.56
C GLN A 130 1.53 15.21 -22.11
N ILE A 131 0.23 15.15 -21.80
CA ILE A 131 -0.25 14.75 -20.46
C ILE A 131 0.21 13.32 -20.15
N PHE A 132 0.02 12.40 -21.09
CA PHE A 132 0.41 11.01 -20.94
C PHE A 132 1.91 10.85 -20.67
N LEU A 133 2.76 11.48 -21.49
CA LEU A 133 4.22 11.41 -21.33
C LEU A 133 4.66 12.09 -20.02
N ALA A 134 4.08 13.23 -19.66
CA ALA A 134 4.38 13.91 -18.40
C ALA A 134 4.03 13.03 -17.18
N SER A 135 2.84 12.44 -17.16
CA SER A 135 2.42 11.50 -16.10
C SER A 135 3.30 10.25 -16.07
N MET A 136 3.68 9.72 -17.24
CA MET A 136 4.57 8.55 -17.34
C MET A 136 5.97 8.84 -16.78
N PHE A 137 6.59 9.95 -17.19
CA PHE A 137 7.89 10.36 -16.65
C PHE A 137 7.81 10.67 -15.15
N GLY A 138 6.73 11.31 -14.68
CA GLY A 138 6.49 11.52 -13.25
C GLY A 138 6.42 10.21 -12.46
N GLY A 139 5.75 9.19 -13.01
CA GLY A 139 5.69 7.85 -12.41
C GLY A 139 7.07 7.18 -12.35
N ILE A 140 7.84 7.21 -13.44
CA ILE A 140 9.22 6.68 -13.49
C ILE A 140 10.10 7.39 -12.46
N LEU A 141 10.02 8.71 -12.39
CA LEU A 141 10.77 9.52 -11.43
C LEU A 141 10.39 9.16 -9.98
N GLY A 142 9.11 8.94 -9.71
CA GLY A 142 8.62 8.52 -8.40
C GLY A 142 9.21 7.18 -7.96
N ILE A 143 9.24 6.19 -8.86
CA ILE A 143 9.87 4.88 -8.61
C ILE A 143 11.36 5.03 -8.33
N LEU A 144 12.06 5.91 -9.07
CA LEU A 144 13.48 6.18 -8.87
C LEU A 144 13.76 6.74 -7.48
N PHE A 145 12.98 7.72 -7.03
CA PHE A 145 13.14 8.33 -5.69
C PHE A 145 12.65 7.43 -4.54
N LEU A 146 11.78 6.46 -4.81
CA LEU A 146 11.32 5.50 -3.79
C LEU A 146 12.49 4.67 -3.24
N ILE A 147 13.48 4.31 -4.06
CA ILE A 147 14.63 3.49 -3.66
C ILE A 147 15.46 4.16 -2.53
N PRO A 148 16.01 5.38 -2.70
CA PRO A 148 16.81 6.03 -1.65
C PRO A 148 15.94 6.40 -0.44
N PHE A 149 14.72 6.88 -0.65
CA PHE A 149 13.83 7.26 0.46
C PHE A 149 13.42 6.07 1.31
N ARG A 150 13.12 4.92 0.70
CA ARG A 150 12.83 3.70 1.46
C ARG A 150 14.01 3.31 2.34
N LYS A 151 15.24 3.35 1.81
CA LYS A 151 16.43 3.01 2.59
C LYS A 151 16.60 3.97 3.78
N TYR A 152 16.54 5.26 3.53
CA TYR A 152 16.75 6.27 4.57
C TYR A 152 15.65 6.26 5.65
N PHE A 153 14.39 6.37 5.24
CA PHE A 153 13.27 6.51 6.17
C PHE A 153 12.87 5.21 6.89
N VAL A 154 13.02 4.06 6.22
CA VAL A 154 12.59 2.77 6.80
C VAL A 154 13.76 2.04 7.45
N SER A 155 14.92 1.96 6.78
CA SER A 155 16.05 1.17 7.29
C SER A 155 16.95 1.96 8.24
N GLU A 156 17.36 3.17 7.87
CA GLU A 156 18.33 3.95 8.67
C GLU A 156 17.65 4.70 9.83
N MET A 157 16.38 5.10 9.64
CA MET A 157 15.57 5.82 10.64
C MET A 157 14.49 4.93 11.28
N HIS A 158 14.74 3.62 11.40
CA HIS A 158 13.77 2.67 11.97
C HIS A 158 13.28 3.12 13.35
N GLY A 159 11.94 3.22 13.49
CA GLY A 159 11.28 3.56 14.75
C GLY A 159 11.42 5.03 15.18
N LYS A 160 12.14 5.87 14.43
CA LYS A 160 12.25 7.33 14.71
C LYS A 160 10.99 8.08 14.34
N PHE A 161 10.36 7.67 13.23
CA PHE A 161 9.12 8.25 12.77
C PHE A 161 7.96 7.30 13.06
N PRO A 162 6.90 7.78 13.73
CA PRO A 162 5.65 7.06 13.73
C PRO A 162 5.09 7.15 12.31
N PHE A 163 4.98 6.02 11.60
CA PHE A 163 4.26 5.92 10.33
C PHE A 163 2.82 5.47 10.63
N PRO A 164 1.93 6.34 11.18
CA PRO A 164 0.65 5.91 11.73
C PRO A 164 -0.23 5.22 10.69
N GLU A 165 -0.22 5.73 9.46
CA GLU A 165 -1.02 5.22 8.35
C GLU A 165 -0.54 3.84 7.87
N ALA A 166 0.78 3.72 7.61
CA ALA A 166 1.39 2.45 7.23
C ALA A 166 1.22 1.41 8.34
N THR A 167 1.30 1.84 9.60
CA THR A 167 1.08 0.99 10.77
C THR A 167 -0.37 0.51 10.81
N ALA A 168 -1.35 1.40 10.69
CA ALA A 168 -2.76 1.03 10.69
C ALA A 168 -3.10 0.05 9.55
N THR A 169 -2.59 0.31 8.35
CA THR A 169 -2.82 -0.58 7.22
C THR A 169 -2.15 -1.95 7.42
N THR A 170 -0.97 -1.98 8.04
CA THR A 170 -0.29 -3.23 8.40
C THR A 170 -1.08 -4.01 9.44
N GLU A 171 -1.65 -3.34 10.45
CA GLU A 171 -2.50 -3.98 11.45
C GLU A 171 -3.72 -4.65 10.82
N VAL A 172 -4.37 -3.99 9.86
CA VAL A 172 -5.51 -4.57 9.12
C VAL A 172 -5.09 -5.85 8.39
N LEU A 173 -3.97 -5.78 7.65
CA LEU A 173 -3.47 -6.93 6.87
C LEU A 173 -3.06 -8.10 7.77
N VAL A 174 -2.37 -7.82 8.88
CA VAL A 174 -1.91 -8.82 9.86
C VAL A 174 -3.09 -9.40 10.65
N ALA A 175 -4.08 -8.60 11.01
CA ALA A 175 -5.30 -9.05 11.66
C ALA A 175 -6.13 -9.96 10.73
N GLY A 176 -6.12 -9.69 9.42
CA GLY A 176 -6.72 -10.56 8.42
C GLY A 176 -6.08 -11.95 8.35
N GLU A 177 -4.75 -12.02 8.40
CA GLU A 177 -4.00 -13.28 8.32
C GLU A 177 -4.11 -14.15 9.58
N LYS A 178 -4.33 -13.54 10.75
CA LYS A 178 -4.56 -14.25 12.02
C LYS A 178 -5.78 -15.19 11.98
N GLY A 179 -6.79 -14.88 11.15
CA GLY A 179 -8.05 -15.60 11.08
C GLY A 179 -8.90 -15.51 12.37
N GLY A 180 -10.22 -15.69 12.23
CA GLY A 180 -11.16 -15.75 13.37
C GLY A 180 -11.93 -14.46 13.67
N ARG A 181 -12.50 -14.35 14.87
CA ARG A 181 -13.44 -13.29 15.32
C ARG A 181 -12.92 -11.85 15.13
N GLN A 182 -11.61 -11.63 15.03
CA GLN A 182 -11.02 -10.29 14.80
C GLN A 182 -11.07 -9.86 13.32
N ALA A 183 -11.04 -10.79 12.36
CA ALA A 183 -11.27 -10.46 10.95
C ALA A 183 -12.74 -10.07 10.68
N ILE A 184 -13.68 -10.60 11.48
CA ILE A 184 -15.11 -10.24 11.44
C ILE A 184 -15.37 -8.84 12.02
N VAL A 185 -14.51 -8.35 12.94
CA VAL A 185 -14.65 -6.99 13.51
C VAL A 185 -14.19 -5.90 12.52
N LEU A 186 -13.43 -6.26 11.49
CA LEU A 186 -12.92 -5.35 10.46
C LEU A 186 -13.89 -5.17 9.27
N VAL A 187 -14.91 -6.01 9.14
CA VAL A 187 -15.89 -6.02 8.04
C VAL A 187 -17.22 -5.45 8.51
#